data_AF-A0A5S3VX84-F1
#
_entry.id   AF-A0A5S3VX84-F1
#
_cell.length_a   1.000
_cell.length_b   1.000
_cell.length_c   1.000
_cell.angle_alpha   90.00
_cell.angle_beta   90.00
_cell.angle_gamma   90.00
#
_symmetry.space_group_name_H-M   'P 1'
#
loop_
_entity.id
_entity.type
_entity.pdbx_description
1 polymer ?
#
loop_
_entity_poly.entity_id
_entity_poly.type
_entity_poly.pdbx_seq_one_letter_code
_entity_poly.pdbx_strand_id
1 'polypeptide(L)' 'MKVRQLFFTVILVLVVSACTGLPEGIKPVKDFNVERYTGTWYEIARLDHSFERGMQNVMATYSQNPDGSIKV' A
#
# COMPACT_ATOMS: atom_id res chain seq x y z
N MET A 1 -21.16 -31.89 11.10
CA MET A 1 -21.12 -30.82 10.07
C MET A 1 -20.53 -29.51 10.60
N LYS A 2 -20.92 -29.03 11.79
CA LYS A 2 -20.39 -27.79 12.39
C LYS A 2 -18.86 -27.78 12.62
N VAL A 3 -18.27 -28.88 13.11
CA VAL A 3 -16.81 -28.98 13.35
C VAL A 3 -16.00 -28.95 12.04
N ARG A 4 -16.48 -29.63 11.00
CA ARG A 4 -15.84 -29.61 9.67
C ARG A 4 -15.87 -28.21 9.06
N GLN A 5 -17.00 -27.51 9.17
CA GLN A 5 -17.14 -26.13 8.70
C GLN A 5 -16.23 -25.18 9.49
N LEU A 6 -16.18 -25.31 10.82
CA LEU A 6 -15.27 -24.52 11.65
C LEU A 6 -13.80 -24.71 11.25
N PHE A 7 -13.39 -25.94 10.96
CA PHE A 7 -12.04 -26.26 10.51
C PHE A 7 -11.70 -25.62 9.15
N PHE A 8 -12.63 -25.68 8.18
CA PHE A 8 -12.46 -25.01 6.90
C PHE A 8 -12.39 -23.48 7.03
N THR A 9 -13.21 -22.88 7.89
CA THR A 9 -13.18 -21.44 8.15
C THR A 9 -11.84 -21.01 8.77
N VAL A 10 -11.30 -21.79 9.71
CA VAL A 10 -9.99 -21.51 10.34
C VAL A 10 -8.86 -21.59 9.32
N ILE A 11 -8.85 -22.61 8.46
CA ILE A 11 -7.87 -22.73 7.38
C ILE A 11 -7.96 -21.54 6.42
N LEU A 12 -9.17 -21.13 6.04
CA LEU A 12 -9.36 -19.98 5.15
C LEU A 12 -8.81 -18.69 5.78
N VAL A 13 -9.07 -18.45 7.08
CA VAL A 13 -8.53 -17.28 7.80
C VAL A 13 -7.00 -17.31 7.83
N LEU A 14 -6.40 -18.49 8.03
CA LEU A 14 -4.94 -18.66 8.02
C LEU A 14 -4.31 -18.51 6.63
N VAL A 15 -5.02 -18.88 5.57
CA VAL A 15 -4.55 -18.69 4.19
C VAL A 15 -4.61 -17.21 3.77
N VAL A 16 -5.58 -16.45 4.31
CA VAL A 16 -5.75 -15.02 3.99
C VAL A 16 -4.90 -14.12 4.89
N SER A 17 -4.23 -14.64 5.92
CA SER A 17 -3.21 -13.88 6.66
C SER A 17 -1.94 -13.72 5.82
N ALA A 18 -2.01 -12.89 4.79
CA ALA A 18 -0.85 -12.45 4.03
C ALA A 18 0.09 -11.65 4.95
N CYS A 19 1.38 -11.92 4.86
CA CYS A 19 2.39 -11.19 5.61
C CYS A 19 2.53 -9.75 5.08
N THR A 20 2.03 -8.78 5.83
CA THR A 20 2.32 -7.36 5.62
C THR A 20 3.46 -6.96 6.55
N GLY A 21 4.68 -6.91 6.01
CA GLY A 21 5.88 -6.57 6.77
C GLY A 21 6.83 -5.70 5.96
N LEU A 22 7.60 -4.86 6.64
CA LEU A 22 8.69 -4.12 6.00
C LEU A 22 9.76 -5.12 5.55
N PRO A 23 10.23 -5.05 4.28
CA PRO A 23 11.36 -5.85 3.84
C PRO A 23 12.59 -5.61 4.71
N GLU A 24 13.42 -6.64 4.84
CA GLU A 24 14.66 -6.54 5.61
C GLU A 24 15.55 -5.42 5.05
N GLY A 25 16.13 -4.62 5.97
CA GLY A 25 17.00 -3.50 5.61
C GLY A 25 16.29 -2.19 5.25
N ILE A 26 14.95 -2.17 5.13
CA ILE A 26 14.21 -0.94 4.84
C ILE A 26 13.87 -0.17 6.13
N LYS A 27 14.18 1.13 6.15
CA LYS A 27 13.89 2.04 7.28
C LYS A 27 13.02 3.20 6.80
N PRO A 28 11.78 3.33 7.30
CA PRO A 28 10.95 4.50 7.02
C PRO A 28 11.55 5.81 7.56
N VAL A 29 11.18 6.94 6.95
CA VAL A 29 11.50 8.28 7.46
C VAL A 29 10.79 8.49 8.80
N LYS A 30 11.53 8.82 9.87
CA LYS A 30 10.98 8.94 11.23
C LYS A 30 10.16 10.20 11.45
N ASP A 31 10.72 11.36 11.11
CA ASP A 31 10.09 12.67 11.33
C ASP A 31 9.37 13.14 10.05
N PHE A 32 8.49 12.28 9.53
CA PHE A 32 7.76 12.55 8.29
C PHE A 32 6.74 13.67 8.50
N ASN A 33 6.92 14.78 7.78
CA ASN A 33 5.97 15.89 7.77
C ASN A 33 5.05 15.74 6.56
N VAL A 34 3.79 15.37 6.81
CA VAL A 34 2.79 15.10 5.78
C VAL A 34 2.40 16.35 4.99
N GLU A 35 2.30 17.51 5.65
CA GLU A 35 1.92 18.79 5.03
C GLU A 35 2.92 19.16 3.93
N ARG A 36 4.22 18.95 4.20
CA ARG A 36 5.30 19.17 3.22
C ARG A 36 5.36 18.14 2.11
N TYR A 37 4.72 16.99 2.28
CA TYR A 37 4.70 15.91 1.28
C TYR A 37 3.51 16.02 0.33
N THR A 38 2.43 16.70 0.75
CA THR A 38 1.26 16.98 -0.11
C THR A 38 1.65 17.78 -1.35
N GLY A 39 0.85 17.65 -2.41
CA GLY A 39 1.12 18.25 -3.71
C GLY A 39 1.44 17.21 -4.78
N THR A 40 1.99 17.67 -5.90
CA THR A 40 2.22 16.85 -7.09
C THR A 40 3.65 16.37 -7.17
N TRP A 41 3.81 15.06 -7.32
CA TRP A 41 5.08 14.39 -7.59
C TRP A 41 5.12 13.88 -9.01
N TYR A 42 6.23 14.12 -9.70
CA TYR A 42 6.49 13.60 -11.03
C TYR A 42 7.27 12.30 -10.90
N GLU A 43 6.78 11.25 -11.55
CA GLU A 43 7.48 9.97 -11.57
C GLU A 43 8.74 10.06 -12.44
N ILE A 44 9.90 9.86 -11.83
CA ILE A 44 11.20 9.89 -12.52
C ILE A 44 11.59 8.49 -13.02
N ALA A 45 11.29 7.45 -12.23
CA ALA A 45 11.56 6.05 -12.56
C ALA A 45 10.65 5.12 -11.72
N ARG A 46 10.40 3.91 -12.24
CA ARG A 46 9.65 2.84 -11.56
C ARG A 46 10.15 1.45 -11.94
N LEU A 47 9.79 0.45 -11.15
CA LEU A 47 9.86 -0.96 -11.56
C LEU A 47 8.68 -1.27 -12.48
N ASP A 48 8.91 -2.06 -13.53
CA ASP A 48 7.86 -2.34 -14.51
C ASP A 48 6.80 -3.29 -13.96
N HIS A 49 5.59 -2.76 -13.80
CA HIS A 49 4.40 -3.52 -13.47
C HIS A 49 3.28 -3.25 -14.48
N SER A 50 2.41 -4.23 -14.69
CA SER A 50 1.42 -4.21 -15.78
C SER A 50 0.42 -3.04 -15.73
N PHE A 51 0.13 -2.53 -14.54
CA PHE A 51 -0.86 -1.47 -14.33
C PHE A 51 -0.37 -0.09 -14.80
N GLU A 52 0.94 0.08 -14.94
CA GLU A 52 1.57 1.35 -15.34
C GLU A 52 2.32 1.24 -16.67
N ARG A 53 2.35 0.03 -17.26
CA ARG A 53 3.10 -0.23 -18.49
C ARG A 53 2.60 0.65 -19.64
N GLY A 54 3.53 1.34 -20.29
CA GLY A 54 3.26 2.24 -21.42
C GLY A 54 2.78 3.64 -21.01
N MET A 55 2.55 3.91 -19.73
CA MET A 55 2.22 5.27 -19.27
C MET A 55 3.45 6.19 -19.32
N GLN A 56 3.22 7.46 -19.67
CA GLN A 56 4.24 8.51 -19.76
C GLN A 56 3.77 9.76 -19.00
N ASN A 57 4.73 10.59 -18.57
CA ASN A 57 4.46 11.83 -17.79
C ASN A 57 3.57 11.57 -16.57
N VAL A 58 3.83 10.46 -15.88
CA VAL A 58 3.02 10.03 -14.74
C VAL A 58 3.25 10.97 -13.56
N MET A 59 2.15 11.31 -12.89
CA MET A 59 2.13 12.16 -11.71
C MET A 59 1.27 11.53 -10.62
N ALA A 60 1.64 11.75 -9.36
CA ALA A 60 0.81 11.44 -8.20
C ALA A 60 0.54 12.73 -7.41
N THR A 61 -0.72 13.00 -7.08
CA THR A 61 -1.09 14.21 -6.32
C THR A 61 -1.65 13.81 -4.97
N TYR A 62 -0.92 14.13 -3.92
CA TYR A 62 -1.27 13.78 -2.55
C TYR A 62 -2.04 14.92 -1.89
N SER A 63 -3.16 14.60 -1.26
CA SER A 63 -3.95 15.55 -0.46
C SER A 63 -4.45 14.91 0.83
N GLN A 64 -4.59 15.69 1.89
CA GLN A 64 -5.08 15.19 3.18
C GLN A 64 -6.61 15.29 3.27
N ASN A 65 -7.24 14.21 3.72
CA ASN A 65 -8.68 14.17 4.00
C ASN A 65 -8.98 14.68 5.43
N PRO A 66 -10.24 15.04 5.74
CA PRO A 66 -10.62 15.52 7.07
C PRO A 66 -10.38 14.52 8.22
N ASP A 67 -10.36 13.22 7.92
CA ASP A 67 -10.09 12.16 8.89
C ASP A 67 -8.59 11.91 9.10
N GLY A 68 -7.73 12.69 8.46
CA GLY A 68 -6.27 12.57 8.53
C GLY A 68 -5.67 11.58 7.54
N SER A 69 -6.48 10.85 6.77
CA SER A 69 -5.98 9.94 5.72
C SER A 69 -5.44 10.72 4.51
N ILE A 70 -4.66 10.06 3.65
CA ILE A 70 -4.09 10.65 2.43
C ILE A 70 -4.79 10.09 1.20
N LYS A 71 -5.35 10.98 0.39
CA LYS A 71 -5.82 10.69 -0.96
C LYS A 71 -4.62 10.74 -1.92
N VAL A 72 -4.59 9.78 -2.84
CA VAL A 72 -3.65 9.62 -3.96
C VAL A 72 -4.42 9.55 -5.26
#